data_AF-A0A7R8YYZ9-F1
#
_entry.id   AF-A0A7R8YYZ9-F1
#
_cell.length_a   1.000
_cell.length_b   1.000
_cell.length_c   1.000
_cell.angle_alpha   90.00
_cell.angle_beta   90.00
_cell.angle_gamma   90.00
#
_symmetry.space_group_name_H-M   'P 1'
#
loop_
_entity.id
_entity.type
_entity.pdbx_description
1 polymer ?
#
loop_
_entity_poly.entity_id
_entity_poly.type
_entity_poly.pdbx_seq_one_letter_code
_entity_poly.pdbx_strand_id
1 'polypeptide(L)'
;MGDIYGRDLVRQRVRNVGCLPGKRYIYRNIGCWIAQSSRRVILTIWISFLVVDGFAWTELYNLTSKRSLQRDKRFIVFLGSGVHKFVCGVSIPVSLEDKKPWRSLGAVYGFQGEYPVPVTPIYWWNKWEGRSLAEVKMQYNKNGSYKPDESRIFIYALIEFYLNRAGKNGRQCLLRAICENALIDEFGGIIGEVISAVLKPSDDSDDEYQDAYKAGRYGAICTTMYPECPQGQGLFDGLTVTRSSNYYKDV
;
A
#
# COMPACT_ATOMS: atom_id res chain seq x y z
N MET A 1 7.17 19.08 60.71
CA MET A 1 7.97 20.30 60.53
C MET A 1 7.84 20.70 59.08
N GLY A 2 7.27 21.87 58.78
CA GLY A 2 7.22 22.40 57.42
C GLY A 2 5.93 22.09 56.66
N ASP A 3 4.95 22.95 56.90
CA ASP A 3 3.73 23.17 56.13
C ASP A 3 3.99 23.82 54.74
N ILE A 4 2.93 23.85 53.91
CA ILE A 4 2.57 24.86 52.88
C ILE A 4 3.28 24.76 51.50
N TYR A 5 2.63 24.85 50.33
CA TYR A 5 1.24 25.00 49.82
C TYR A 5 1.28 24.51 48.36
N GLY A 6 0.24 23.84 47.83
CA GLY A 6 -0.81 24.46 47.00
C GLY A 6 -0.34 24.63 45.54
N ARG A 7 -1.12 24.43 44.48
CA ARG A 7 -2.55 24.29 44.17
C ARG A 7 -2.52 24.03 42.63
N ASP A 8 -3.36 23.26 41.95
CA ASP A 8 -4.80 23.34 41.80
C ASP A 8 -5.26 22.06 41.08
N LEU A 9 -6.22 21.29 41.62
CA LEU A 9 -7.68 21.40 41.43
C LEU A 9 -8.12 21.09 39.98
N VAL A 10 -9.17 20.32 39.65
CA VAL A 10 -10.22 19.54 40.34
C VAL A 10 -10.97 18.88 39.14
N ARG A 11 -11.16 17.55 39.06
CA ARG A 11 -12.18 16.74 39.77
C ARG A 11 -13.61 17.23 39.42
N GLN A 12 -14.65 16.46 39.13
CA GLN A 12 -14.96 15.06 38.87
C GLN A 12 -16.47 15.03 38.57
N ARG A 13 -16.89 13.99 37.86
CA ARG A 13 -18.01 13.11 38.23
C ARG A 13 -19.43 13.70 38.26
N VAL A 14 -20.09 13.39 37.15
CA VAL A 14 -21.52 13.15 36.99
C VAL A 14 -22.08 12.27 38.11
N ARG A 15 -23.18 12.68 38.75
CA ARG A 15 -24.11 11.78 39.43
C ARG A 15 -25.55 12.29 39.32
N ASN A 16 -26.44 11.36 38.98
CA ASN A 16 -27.89 11.46 38.89
C ASN A 16 -28.55 11.90 40.21
N VAL A 17 -29.49 12.85 40.13
CA VAL A 17 -30.66 13.05 41.01
C VAL A 17 -31.66 13.88 40.17
N GLY A 18 -32.87 13.44 39.82
CA GLY A 18 -34.03 13.24 40.70
C GLY A 18 -34.77 14.57 40.94
N CYS A 19 -35.93 14.75 40.31
CA CYS A 19 -36.77 15.96 40.40
C CYS A 19 -37.57 16.01 41.71
N LEU A 20 -37.43 17.08 42.50
CA LEU A 20 -38.42 17.54 43.48
C LEU A 20 -38.37 19.08 43.62
N PRO A 21 -39.47 19.71 44.11
CA PRO A 21 -40.01 20.94 43.55
C PRO A 21 -39.70 22.18 44.38
N GLY A 22 -39.68 23.34 43.71
CA GLY A 22 -39.89 24.63 44.37
C GLY A 22 -38.94 25.73 43.92
N LYS A 23 -39.32 26.45 42.86
CA LYS A 23 -39.72 27.87 42.92
C LYS A 23 -40.07 28.36 41.51
N ARG A 24 -41.10 29.20 41.49
CA ARG A 24 -41.88 29.69 40.33
C ARG A 24 -40.99 30.46 39.36
N TYR A 25 -41.25 30.36 38.06
CA TYR A 25 -41.62 31.49 37.17
C TYR A 25 -42.04 30.95 35.78
N ILE A 26 -43.29 31.28 35.41
CA ILE A 26 -43.80 31.54 34.06
C ILE A 26 -43.56 30.46 32.99
N TYR A 27 -44.18 29.29 33.12
CA TYR A 27 -44.67 28.53 31.96
C TYR A 27 -45.90 27.74 32.37
N ARG A 28 -46.99 28.47 32.63
CA ARG A 28 -48.33 27.90 32.78
C ARG A 28 -49.24 28.68 31.85
N ASN A 29 -49.17 28.41 30.55
CA ASN A 29 -50.19 28.83 29.58
C ASN A 29 -50.12 28.21 28.17
N ILE A 30 -49.25 27.22 27.89
CA ILE A 30 -49.25 26.56 26.56
C ILE A 30 -50.11 25.28 26.54
N GLY A 31 -50.35 24.67 27.71
CA GLY A 31 -51.12 23.41 27.82
C GLY A 31 -52.64 23.53 27.64
N CYS A 32 -53.21 24.73 27.47
CA CYS A 32 -54.66 24.92 27.36
C CYS A 32 -55.13 25.44 25.98
N TRP A 33 -54.21 25.85 25.10
CA TRP A 33 -54.55 26.32 23.74
C TRP A 33 -54.63 25.20 22.69
N ILE A 34 -54.16 23.98 23.01
CA ILE A 34 -54.13 22.85 22.07
C ILE A 34 -55.46 22.06 22.06
N ALA A 35 -56.38 22.32 23.00
CA ALA A 35 -57.63 21.56 23.13
C ALA A 35 -58.82 22.11 22.33
N GLN A 36 -58.63 23.11 21.47
CA GLN A 36 -59.71 23.70 20.66
C GLN A 36 -59.26 24.01 19.21
N SER A 37 -58.45 23.16 18.60
CA SER A 37 -58.16 23.26 17.15
C SER A 37 -58.79 22.09 16.42
N SER A 38 -59.80 22.39 15.60
CA SER A 38 -60.55 21.38 14.85
C SER A 38 -59.60 20.55 13.97
N ARG A 39 -59.86 19.24 13.85
CA ARG A 39 -59.07 18.30 13.03
C ARG A 39 -58.77 18.83 11.62
N ARG A 40 -59.61 19.73 11.09
CA ARG A 40 -59.45 20.39 9.79
C ARG A 40 -58.24 21.33 9.74
N VAL A 41 -57.93 22.07 10.81
CA VAL A 41 -56.82 23.06 10.83
C VAL A 41 -55.46 22.35 10.85
N ILE A 42 -55.35 21.26 11.61
CA ILE A 42 -54.13 20.45 11.65
C ILE A 42 -53.90 19.80 10.28
N LEU A 43 -54.95 19.22 9.67
CA LEU A 43 -54.87 18.66 8.33
C LEU A 43 -54.46 19.69 7.27
N THR A 44 -55.00 20.91 7.31
CA THR A 44 -54.60 21.96 6.35
C THR A 44 -53.15 22.39 6.53
N ILE A 45 -52.66 22.48 7.77
CA ILE A 45 -51.26 22.82 8.04
C ILE A 45 -50.34 21.71 7.55
N TRP A 46 -50.66 20.44 7.84
CA TRP A 46 -49.90 19.28 7.35
C TRP A 46 -49.89 19.18 5.82
N ILE A 47 -51.03 19.40 5.15
CA ILE A 47 -51.12 19.40 3.68
C ILE A 47 -50.31 20.56 3.10
N SER A 48 -50.39 21.75 3.69
CA SER A 48 -49.57 22.89 3.22
C SER A 48 -48.08 22.64 3.40
N PHE A 49 -47.65 21.97 4.48
CA PHE A 49 -46.25 21.61 4.71
C PHE A 49 -45.78 20.56 3.69
N LEU A 50 -46.59 19.53 3.42
CA LEU A 50 -46.29 18.49 2.42
C LEU A 50 -46.23 19.05 0.98
N VAL A 51 -47.06 20.03 0.64
CA VAL A 51 -47.05 20.68 -0.68
C VAL A 51 -45.82 21.58 -0.83
N VAL A 52 -45.41 22.32 0.21
CA VAL A 52 -44.21 23.17 0.17
C VAL A 52 -42.93 22.34 0.13
N ASP A 53 -42.83 21.26 0.93
CA ASP A 53 -41.70 20.34 0.85
C ASP A 53 -41.65 19.68 -0.54
N GLY A 54 -42.77 19.16 -1.04
CA GLY A 54 -42.84 18.51 -2.36
C GLY A 54 -42.36 19.40 -3.51
N PHE A 55 -42.70 20.69 -3.49
CA PHE A 55 -42.30 21.65 -4.53
C PHE A 55 -40.82 22.05 -4.45
N ALA A 56 -40.27 22.18 -3.23
CA ALA A 56 -38.87 22.52 -3.01
C ALA A 56 -37.90 21.37 -3.36
N TRP A 57 -38.30 20.12 -3.11
CA TRP A 57 -37.50 18.95 -3.48
C TRP A 57 -37.44 18.73 -5.00
N THR A 58 -38.44 19.21 -5.76
CA THR A 58 -38.49 19.00 -7.21
C THR A 58 -37.48 19.79 -8.04
N GLU A 59 -37.13 21.01 -7.61
CA GLU A 59 -36.15 21.82 -8.35
C GLU A 59 -34.70 21.49 -7.98
N LEU A 60 -34.42 20.96 -6.78
CA LEU A 60 -33.06 20.67 -6.34
C LEU A 60 -32.48 19.38 -6.93
N TYR A 61 -33.27 18.33 -7.14
CA TYR A 61 -32.75 17.03 -7.62
C TYR A 61 -32.24 17.07 -9.07
N ASN A 62 -32.67 18.05 -9.87
CA ASN A 62 -32.35 18.10 -11.30
C ASN A 62 -31.04 18.84 -11.59
N LEU A 63 -30.61 19.73 -10.68
CA LEU A 63 -29.35 20.47 -10.82
C LEU A 63 -28.13 19.69 -10.29
N THR A 64 -28.31 18.75 -9.36
CA THR A 64 -27.20 17.94 -8.82
C THR A 64 -26.89 16.72 -9.70
N SER A 65 -27.85 16.21 -10.46
CA SER A 65 -27.76 14.92 -11.17
C SER A 65 -26.98 14.95 -12.51
N LYS A 66 -26.64 16.13 -13.04
CA LYS A 66 -26.05 16.23 -14.39
C LYS A 66 -24.85 17.15 -14.58
N ARG A 67 -24.21 17.59 -13.50
CA ARG A 67 -22.83 18.08 -13.61
C ARG A 67 -21.89 16.93 -13.32
N SER A 68 -21.58 16.17 -14.38
CA SER A 68 -20.27 15.54 -14.47
C SER A 68 -19.26 16.63 -14.13
N LEU A 69 -18.66 16.58 -12.94
CA LEU A 69 -17.50 17.38 -12.60
C LEU A 69 -16.35 16.83 -13.45
N GLN A 70 -16.37 17.16 -14.74
CA GLN A 70 -15.26 16.92 -15.63
C GLN A 70 -14.16 17.87 -15.19
N ARG A 71 -13.38 17.42 -14.22
CA ARG A 71 -12.15 18.10 -13.83
C ARG A 71 -11.22 18.02 -15.03
N ASP A 72 -11.05 19.14 -15.72
CA ASP A 72 -10.00 19.25 -16.73
C ASP A 72 -8.67 18.89 -16.09
N LYS A 73 -7.99 17.91 -16.70
CA LYS A 73 -6.65 17.52 -16.30
C LYS A 73 -5.74 18.70 -16.58
N ARG A 74 -5.46 19.51 -15.56
CA ARG A 74 -4.43 20.55 -15.62
C ARG A 74 -3.07 19.86 -15.68
N PHE A 75 -2.50 19.78 -16.87
CA PHE A 75 -1.11 19.42 -17.05
C PHE A 75 -0.25 20.65 -16.74
N ILE A 76 0.78 20.47 -15.92
CA ILE A 76 1.79 21.51 -15.75
C ILE A 76 2.58 21.54 -17.05
N VAL A 77 2.40 22.58 -17.86
CA VAL A 77 3.28 22.84 -19.01
C VAL A 77 4.60 23.31 -18.43
N PHE A 78 5.60 22.42 -18.46
CA PHE A 78 6.94 22.74 -17.99
C PHE A 78 7.58 23.69 -18.99
N LEU A 79 7.74 24.97 -18.63
CA LEU A 79 8.33 26.03 -19.46
C LEU A 79 9.87 25.93 -19.54
N GLY A 80 10.39 24.73 -19.79
CA GLY A 80 11.77 24.47 -20.19
C GLY A 80 12.89 24.84 -19.20
N SER A 81 12.55 25.13 -17.93
CA SER A 81 13.53 25.44 -16.89
C SER A 81 13.40 24.49 -15.72
N GLY A 82 14.14 23.38 -15.79
CA GLY A 82 14.32 22.46 -14.68
C GLY A 82 15.47 21.52 -14.97
N VAL A 83 16.21 21.17 -13.91
CA VAL A 83 17.26 20.15 -13.96
C VAL A 83 16.87 19.01 -13.04
N HIS A 84 16.88 17.78 -13.56
CA HIS A 84 16.79 16.59 -12.73
C HIS A 84 18.15 16.32 -12.14
N LYS A 85 18.25 16.45 -10.81
CA LYS A 85 19.47 16.15 -10.06
C LYS A 85 19.34 14.78 -9.39
N PHE A 86 20.13 13.83 -9.86
CA PHE A 86 20.29 12.54 -9.21
C PHE A 86 21.53 12.59 -8.32
N VAL A 87 21.34 12.31 -7.03
CA VAL A 87 22.43 12.22 -6.06
C VAL A 87 22.37 10.85 -5.42
N CYS A 88 23.42 10.07 -5.60
CA CYS A 88 23.63 8.85 -4.83
C CYS A 88 24.97 8.95 -4.12
N GLY A 89 25.07 8.39 -2.93
CA GLY A 89 26.31 8.41 -2.19
C GLY A 89 26.30 7.41 -1.06
N VAL A 90 27.49 7.03 -0.65
CA VAL A 90 27.72 6.13 0.47
C VAL A 90 28.53 6.89 1.51
N SER A 91 28.05 6.87 2.76
CA SER A 91 28.81 7.33 3.91
C SER A 91 29.35 6.11 4.67
N ILE A 92 30.65 6.10 4.87
CA ILE A 92 31.34 5.03 5.60
C ILE A 92 32.01 5.67 6.81
N PRO A 93 31.67 5.24 8.03
CA PRO A 93 32.42 5.65 9.20
C PRO A 93 33.82 5.03 9.10
N VAL A 94 34.86 5.86 9.16
CA VAL A 94 36.25 5.41 9.18
C VAL A 94 36.65 5.29 10.64
N SER A 95 36.95 4.07 11.08
CA SER A 95 37.46 3.81 12.42
C SER A 95 38.84 4.44 12.57
N LEU A 96 38.97 5.44 13.43
CA LEU A 96 40.26 6.00 13.84
C LEU A 96 40.80 5.18 15.01
N GLU A 97 42.00 4.64 14.89
CA GLU A 97 42.75 4.01 16.00
C GLU A 97 43.35 5.08 16.96
N ASP A 98 42.60 6.14 17.22
CA ASP A 98 43.01 7.24 18.10
C ASP A 98 42.68 6.92 19.57
N LYS A 99 43.54 7.36 20.49
CA LYS A 99 43.38 7.21 21.95
C LYS A 99 42.13 7.92 22.52
N LYS A 100 41.44 8.74 21.72
CA LYS A 100 40.31 9.59 22.13
C LYS A 100 39.02 9.09 21.45
N PRO A 101 38.09 8.45 22.18
CA PRO A 101 36.91 7.79 21.59
C PRO A 101 35.82 8.75 21.07
N TRP A 102 35.92 10.06 21.34
CA TRP A 102 34.89 11.03 20.95
C TRP A 102 35.11 11.66 19.57
N ARG A 103 36.16 11.27 18.85
CA ARG A 103 36.45 11.76 17.49
C ARG A 103 35.99 10.74 16.47
N SER A 104 35.14 11.16 15.54
CA SER A 104 34.64 10.32 14.45
C SER A 104 35.00 10.97 13.12
N LEU A 105 35.55 10.20 12.19
CA LEU A 105 35.76 10.60 10.80
C LEU A 105 34.79 9.81 9.93
N GLY A 106 34.00 10.50 9.12
CA GLY A 106 33.16 9.87 8.11
C GLY A 106 33.74 10.15 6.72
N ALA A 107 33.96 9.11 5.93
CA ALA A 107 34.21 9.26 4.50
C ALA A 107 32.86 9.25 3.78
N VAL A 108 32.58 10.28 2.98
CA VAL A 108 31.36 10.37 2.18
C VAL A 108 31.76 10.45 0.72
N TYR A 109 31.34 9.46 -0.06
CA TYR A 109 31.49 9.45 -1.50
C TYR A 109 30.13 9.73 -2.12
N GLY A 110 30.02 10.84 -2.85
CA GLY A 110 28.80 11.24 -3.53
C GLY A 110 29.02 11.32 -5.03
N PHE A 111 28.15 10.68 -5.80
CA PHE A 111 27.99 10.88 -7.23
C PHE A 111 26.78 11.77 -7.48
N GLN A 112 26.98 12.82 -8.27
CA GLN A 112 25.91 13.75 -8.65
C GLN A 112 25.84 13.82 -10.18
N GLY A 113 24.67 13.51 -10.72
CA GLY A 113 24.34 13.67 -12.13
C GLY A 113 23.23 14.70 -12.30
N GLU A 114 23.45 15.68 -13.17
CA GLU A 114 22.48 16.73 -13.50
C GLU A 114 22.07 16.60 -14.96
N TYR A 115 20.78 16.45 -15.20
CA TYR A 115 20.22 16.24 -16.53
C TYR A 115 19.15 17.30 -16.84
N PRO A 116 19.20 17.96 -18.00
CA PRO A 116 18.15 18.89 -18.39
C PRO A 116 16.83 18.12 -18.60
N VAL A 117 15.73 18.66 -18.07
CA VAL A 117 14.40 18.08 -18.27
C VAL A 117 14.00 18.29 -19.75
N PRO A 118 13.52 17.25 -20.46
CA PRO A 118 13.01 17.42 -21.82
C PRO A 118 11.79 18.36 -21.81
N VAL A 119 11.75 19.31 -22.73
CA VAL A 119 10.64 20.28 -22.88
C VAL A 119 9.35 19.64 -23.38
N THR A 120 9.44 18.44 -23.95
CA THR A 120 8.29 17.65 -24.37
C THR A 120 7.91 16.67 -23.28
N PRO A 121 6.62 16.52 -22.96
CA PRO A 121 6.17 15.54 -21.98
C PRO A 121 6.45 14.13 -22.52
N ILE A 122 7.43 13.46 -21.92
CA ILE A 122 7.68 12.04 -22.17
C ILE A 122 6.72 11.25 -21.30
N TYR A 123 5.70 10.69 -21.92
CA TYR A 123 4.83 9.77 -21.23
C TYR A 123 5.50 8.41 -21.09
N TRP A 124 5.41 7.82 -19.89
CA TRP A 124 6.02 6.53 -19.63
C TRP A 124 5.46 5.45 -20.56
N TRP A 125 4.18 5.52 -20.96
CA TRP A 125 3.56 4.58 -21.92
C TRP A 125 4.12 4.67 -23.34
N ASN A 126 4.64 5.82 -23.77
CA ASN A 126 5.28 5.95 -25.09
C ASN A 126 6.58 5.12 -25.16
N LYS A 127 7.25 4.86 -24.02
CA LYS A 127 8.40 3.94 -23.98
C LYS A 127 8.01 2.46 -24.18
N TRP A 128 6.71 2.15 -24.18
CA TRP A 128 6.17 0.82 -24.42
C TRP A 128 5.53 0.71 -25.82
N GLU A 129 5.75 1.69 -26.71
CA GLU A 129 5.44 1.54 -28.15
C GLU A 129 6.19 0.29 -28.68
N GLY A 130 5.45 -0.70 -29.21
CA GLY A 130 5.97 -2.04 -29.56
C GLY A 130 5.61 -3.16 -28.56
N ARG A 131 5.17 -2.83 -27.34
CA ARG A 131 4.76 -3.79 -26.29
C ARG A 131 3.35 -3.53 -25.76
N SER A 132 2.52 -2.81 -26.53
CA SER A 132 1.12 -2.65 -26.15
C SER A 132 0.46 -4.03 -26.09
N LEU A 133 -0.45 -4.24 -25.12
CA LEU A 133 -1.20 -5.50 -25.00
C LEU A 133 -1.94 -5.85 -26.31
N ALA A 134 -2.35 -4.83 -27.07
CA ALA A 134 -2.96 -4.99 -28.39
C ALA A 134 -1.97 -5.58 -29.41
N GLU A 135 -0.74 -5.08 -29.45
CA GLU A 135 0.29 -5.56 -30.37
C GLU A 135 0.79 -6.95 -29.99
N VAL A 136 0.96 -7.23 -28.69
CA VAL A 136 1.23 -8.57 -28.18
C VAL A 136 0.14 -9.56 -28.61
N LYS A 137 -1.14 -9.18 -28.47
CA LYS A 137 -2.27 -10.01 -28.88
C LYS A 137 -2.31 -10.22 -30.39
N MET A 138 -1.97 -9.21 -31.17
CA MET A 138 -1.85 -9.34 -32.64
C MET A 138 -0.71 -10.28 -33.03
N GLN A 139 0.44 -10.20 -32.37
CA GLN A 139 1.56 -11.12 -32.60
C GLN A 139 1.18 -12.56 -32.24
N TYR A 140 0.49 -12.77 -31.12
CA TYR A 140 -0.04 -14.07 -30.73
C TYR A 140 -1.02 -14.63 -31.77
N ASN A 141 -1.99 -13.83 -32.22
CA ASN A 141 -2.95 -14.25 -33.25
C ASN A 141 -2.28 -14.62 -34.58
N LYS A 142 -1.13 -14.01 -34.89
CA LYS A 142 -0.39 -14.27 -36.14
C LYS A 142 0.51 -15.50 -36.05
N ASN A 143 1.22 -15.66 -34.93
CA ASN A 143 2.26 -16.68 -34.78
C ASN A 143 1.76 -17.91 -34.01
N GLY A 144 0.60 -17.82 -33.34
CA GLY A 144 0.06 -18.87 -32.47
C GLY A 144 0.78 -19.00 -31.11
N SER A 145 1.85 -18.25 -30.88
CA SER A 145 2.66 -18.26 -29.66
C SER A 145 3.05 -16.86 -29.22
N TYR A 146 3.26 -16.71 -27.92
CA TYR A 146 3.90 -15.51 -27.36
C TYR A 146 5.41 -15.60 -27.60
N LYS A 147 6.11 -14.46 -27.71
CA LYS A 147 7.58 -14.48 -27.74
C LYS A 147 8.09 -14.99 -26.38
N PRO A 148 9.08 -15.89 -26.35
CA PRO A 148 9.62 -16.38 -25.08
C PRO A 148 10.00 -15.23 -24.15
N ASP A 149 9.60 -15.34 -22.88
CA ASP A 149 9.92 -14.33 -21.86
C ASP A 149 11.38 -14.44 -21.42
N GLU A 150 12.29 -13.89 -22.23
CA GLU A 150 13.72 -13.85 -21.94
C GLU A 150 14.03 -13.10 -20.62
N SER A 151 13.13 -12.23 -20.16
CA SER A 151 13.36 -11.43 -18.96
C SER A 151 13.38 -12.28 -17.69
N ARG A 152 12.55 -13.32 -17.61
CA ARG A 152 12.54 -14.24 -16.46
C ARG A 152 13.79 -15.11 -16.42
N ILE A 153 14.22 -15.60 -17.58
CA ILE A 153 15.45 -16.41 -17.70
C ILE A 153 16.66 -15.57 -17.26
N PHE A 154 16.73 -14.31 -17.68
CA PHE A 154 17.77 -13.38 -17.23
C PHE A 154 17.75 -13.18 -15.71
N ILE A 155 16.57 -13.00 -15.11
CA ILE A 155 16.44 -12.84 -13.66
C ILE A 155 16.88 -14.11 -12.91
N TYR A 156 16.50 -15.29 -13.39
CA TYR A 156 16.92 -16.56 -12.80
C TYR A 156 18.44 -16.73 -12.87
N ALA A 157 19.05 -16.46 -14.02
CA ALA A 157 20.50 -16.47 -14.16
C ALA A 157 21.19 -15.47 -13.21
N LEU A 158 20.61 -14.28 -13.01
CA LEU A 158 21.13 -13.28 -12.07
C LEU A 158 21.05 -13.77 -10.62
N ILE A 159 19.92 -14.39 -10.22
CA ILE A 159 19.74 -14.94 -8.87
C ILE A 159 20.71 -16.09 -8.63
N GLU A 160 20.83 -17.02 -9.58
CA GLU A 160 21.80 -18.12 -9.50
C GLU A 160 23.22 -17.59 -9.37
N PHE A 161 23.61 -16.62 -10.20
CA PHE A 161 24.92 -15.99 -10.15
C PHE A 161 25.20 -15.36 -8.78
N TYR A 162 24.23 -14.64 -8.22
CA TYR A 162 24.38 -14.01 -6.92
C TYR A 162 24.52 -15.03 -5.79
N LEU A 163 23.69 -16.08 -5.80
CA LEU A 163 23.74 -17.15 -4.80
C LEU A 163 25.04 -17.97 -4.90
N ASN A 164 25.50 -18.25 -6.12
CA ASN A 164 26.79 -18.90 -6.36
C ASN A 164 27.95 -18.05 -5.84
N ARG A 165 27.91 -16.73 -6.07
CA ARG A 165 28.92 -15.80 -5.54
C ARG A 165 28.91 -15.72 -4.01
N ALA A 166 27.76 -15.96 -3.39
CA ALA A 166 27.63 -16.06 -1.93
C ALA A 166 28.11 -17.41 -1.37
N GLY A 167 28.67 -18.31 -2.19
CA GLY A 167 29.18 -19.62 -1.78
C GLY A 167 28.09 -20.67 -1.55
N LYS A 168 26.89 -20.46 -2.12
CA LYS A 168 25.74 -21.37 -2.03
C LYS A 168 25.55 -22.10 -3.35
N ASN A 169 24.79 -23.19 -3.35
CA ASN A 169 24.36 -23.84 -4.59
C ASN A 169 23.22 -23.02 -5.22
N GLY A 170 23.55 -22.10 -6.12
CA GLY A 170 22.62 -21.10 -6.64
C GLY A 170 21.45 -21.72 -7.41
N ARG A 171 21.69 -22.78 -8.18
CA ARG A 171 20.65 -23.51 -8.92
C ARG A 171 19.64 -24.12 -7.96
N GLN A 172 20.12 -24.89 -6.99
CA GLN A 172 19.26 -25.59 -6.01
C GLN A 172 18.51 -24.62 -5.10
N CYS A 173 19.18 -23.55 -4.66
CA CYS A 173 18.54 -22.53 -3.85
C CYS A 173 17.49 -21.72 -4.62
N LEU A 174 17.67 -21.52 -5.94
CA LEU A 174 16.63 -20.92 -6.78
C LEU A 174 15.43 -21.87 -6.96
N LEU A 175 15.66 -23.16 -7.22
CA LEU A 175 14.60 -24.17 -7.32
C LEU A 175 13.79 -24.25 -6.00
N ARG A 176 14.48 -24.26 -4.86
CA ARG A 176 13.84 -24.18 -3.54
C ARG A 176 13.01 -22.91 -3.39
N ALA A 177 13.54 -21.75 -3.81
CA ALA A 177 12.81 -20.48 -3.74
C ALA A 177 11.55 -20.48 -4.62
N ILE A 178 11.60 -21.06 -5.82
CA ILE A 178 10.43 -21.17 -6.71
C ILE A 178 9.36 -22.08 -6.07
N CYS A 179 9.77 -23.21 -5.50
CA CYS A 179 8.86 -24.10 -4.76
C CYS A 179 8.23 -23.38 -3.56
N GLU A 180 9.03 -22.68 -2.74
CA GLU A 180 8.55 -21.92 -1.58
C GLU A 180 7.61 -20.77 -1.98
N ASN A 181 7.90 -20.10 -3.09
CA ASN A 181 7.05 -19.06 -3.65
C ASN A 181 5.70 -19.62 -4.13
N ALA A 182 5.70 -20.82 -4.72
CA ALA A 182 4.49 -21.47 -5.23
C ALA A 182 3.53 -21.97 -4.14
N LEU A 183 4.03 -22.16 -2.91
CA LEU A 183 3.20 -22.44 -1.73
C LEU A 183 2.33 -21.24 -1.34
N ILE A 184 2.76 -20.02 -1.69
CA ILE A 184 2.09 -18.76 -1.32
C ILE A 184 1.45 -18.18 -2.57
N ASP A 185 0.13 -18.37 -2.73
CA ASP A 185 -0.58 -17.90 -3.94
C ASP A 185 -0.66 -16.37 -4.01
N GLU A 186 -0.77 -15.71 -2.85
CA GLU A 186 -0.87 -14.26 -2.74
C GLU A 186 0.04 -13.76 -1.63
N PHE A 187 1.13 -13.10 -2.03
CA PHE A 187 1.89 -12.27 -1.09
C PHE A 187 1.15 -10.94 -0.92
N GLY A 188 0.97 -10.51 0.33
CA GLY A 188 0.35 -9.22 0.62
C GLY A 188 1.17 -8.05 0.09
N GLY A 189 0.55 -7.20 -0.72
CA GLY A 189 1.11 -5.92 -1.20
C GLY A 189 1.91 -6.04 -2.50
N ILE A 190 2.26 -4.87 -3.03
CA ILE A 190 2.84 -4.73 -4.39
C ILE A 190 4.15 -5.50 -4.55
N ILE A 191 5.04 -5.45 -3.55
CA ILE A 191 6.33 -6.16 -3.62
C ILE A 191 6.11 -7.68 -3.64
N GLY A 192 5.12 -8.14 -2.88
CA GLY A 192 4.73 -9.53 -2.85
C GLY A 192 4.25 -10.05 -4.21
N GLU A 193 3.32 -9.33 -4.82
CA GLU A 193 2.80 -9.64 -6.16
C GLU A 193 3.92 -9.64 -7.20
N VAL A 194 4.87 -8.70 -7.11
CA VAL A 194 6.03 -8.65 -8.00
C VAL A 194 6.92 -9.89 -7.82
N ILE A 195 7.23 -10.28 -6.58
CA ILE A 195 8.04 -11.48 -6.31
C ILE A 195 7.33 -12.73 -6.85
N SER A 196 6.02 -12.86 -6.59
CA SER A 196 5.22 -13.97 -7.11
C SER A 196 5.25 -14.04 -8.64
N ALA A 197 5.08 -12.88 -9.30
CA ALA A 197 5.08 -12.79 -10.76
C ALA A 197 6.45 -13.13 -11.37
N VAL A 198 7.54 -12.69 -10.74
CA VAL A 198 8.91 -12.92 -11.23
C VAL A 198 9.34 -14.38 -11.06
N LEU A 199 9.02 -15.00 -9.92
CA LEU A 199 9.41 -16.39 -9.63
C LEU A 199 8.45 -17.44 -10.18
N LYS A 200 7.33 -17.02 -10.77
CA LYS A 200 6.47 -17.92 -11.54
C LYS A 200 7.13 -18.24 -12.89
N PRO A 201 7.44 -19.51 -13.18
CA PRO A 201 8.05 -19.87 -14.45
C PRO A 201 7.09 -19.60 -15.63
N SER A 202 7.65 -19.33 -16.80
CA SER A 202 6.91 -19.20 -18.06
C SER A 202 6.91 -20.55 -18.77
N ASP A 203 5.96 -20.81 -19.67
CA ASP A 203 5.85 -22.10 -20.37
C ASP A 203 7.13 -22.47 -21.16
N ASP A 204 7.95 -21.48 -21.53
CA ASP A 204 9.23 -21.66 -22.24
C ASP A 204 10.47 -21.79 -21.33
N SER A 205 10.33 -21.81 -20.00
CA SER A 205 11.46 -21.98 -19.07
C SER A 205 11.86 -23.45 -18.89
N ASP A 206 13.07 -23.73 -18.42
CA ASP A 206 13.53 -25.09 -18.11
C ASP A 206 12.49 -25.91 -17.32
N ASP A 207 12.36 -27.18 -17.70
CA ASP A 207 11.43 -28.13 -17.07
C ASP A 207 11.65 -28.24 -15.55
N GLU A 208 12.89 -28.12 -15.08
CA GLU A 208 13.22 -28.15 -13.64
C GLU A 208 12.52 -27.01 -12.85
N TYR A 209 12.43 -25.81 -13.43
CA TYR A 209 11.75 -24.69 -12.79
C TYR A 209 10.24 -24.90 -12.74
N GLN A 210 9.69 -25.48 -13.81
CA GLN A 210 8.28 -25.84 -13.88
C GLN A 210 7.93 -26.91 -12.85
N ASP A 211 8.78 -27.91 -12.70
CA ASP A 211 8.56 -28.99 -11.75
C ASP A 211 8.71 -28.53 -10.30
N ALA A 212 9.67 -27.63 -10.02
CA ALA A 212 9.78 -26.97 -8.72
C ALA A 212 8.51 -26.17 -8.37
N TYR A 213 7.99 -25.42 -9.33
CA TYR A 213 6.77 -24.63 -9.14
C TYR A 213 5.55 -25.52 -8.91
N LYS A 214 5.38 -26.59 -9.71
CA LYS A 214 4.30 -27.56 -9.53
C LYS A 214 4.39 -28.23 -8.16
N ALA A 215 5.58 -28.64 -7.72
CA ALA A 215 5.77 -29.26 -6.42
C ALA A 215 5.30 -28.36 -5.26
N GLY A 216 5.64 -27.07 -5.32
CA GLY A 216 5.12 -26.09 -4.35
C GLY A 216 3.60 -25.92 -4.43
N ARG A 217 3.01 -25.88 -5.64
CA ARG A 217 1.54 -25.83 -5.81
C ARG A 217 0.82 -27.04 -5.23
N TYR A 218 1.45 -28.21 -5.26
CA TYR A 218 0.93 -29.44 -4.64
C TYR A 218 1.21 -29.57 -3.14
N GLY A 219 1.82 -28.56 -2.52
CA GLY A 219 2.08 -28.56 -1.08
C GLY A 219 3.28 -29.41 -0.65
N ALA A 220 4.25 -29.64 -1.55
CA ALA A 220 5.45 -30.38 -1.21
C ALA A 220 6.30 -29.62 -0.17
N ILE A 221 7.03 -30.38 0.66
CA ILE A 221 7.97 -29.81 1.63
C ILE A 221 9.26 -29.46 0.89
N CYS A 222 9.35 -28.22 0.39
CA CYS A 222 10.44 -27.74 -0.47
C CYS A 222 11.84 -27.90 0.14
N THR A 223 11.98 -27.81 1.47
CA THR A 223 13.26 -28.03 2.17
C THR A 223 13.78 -29.46 2.05
N THR A 224 12.87 -30.44 1.99
CA THR A 224 13.23 -31.86 1.84
C THR A 224 13.45 -32.24 0.39
N MET A 225 12.76 -31.56 -0.54
CA MET A 225 12.89 -31.80 -1.97
C MET A 225 14.21 -31.27 -2.53
N TYR A 226 14.72 -30.17 -1.96
CA TYR A 226 15.97 -29.53 -2.37
C TYR A 226 16.99 -29.52 -1.22
N PRO A 227 17.56 -30.69 -0.85
CA PRO A 227 18.47 -30.81 0.30
C PRO A 227 19.81 -30.08 0.10
N GLU A 228 20.20 -29.84 -1.16
CA GLU A 228 21.41 -29.10 -1.53
C GLU A 228 21.35 -27.60 -1.20
N CYS A 229 20.18 -27.10 -0.79
CA CYS A 229 20.02 -25.75 -0.24
C CYS A 229 19.40 -25.81 1.17
N PRO A 230 20.22 -25.95 2.23
CA PRO A 230 19.74 -26.02 3.61
C PRO A 230 19.17 -24.67 4.10
N GLN A 231 18.43 -24.71 5.21
CA GLN A 231 17.90 -23.51 5.86
C GLN A 231 19.03 -22.52 6.22
N GLY A 232 18.78 -21.23 5.97
CA GLY A 232 19.76 -20.14 6.07
C GLY A 232 20.47 -19.84 4.75
N GLN A 233 20.39 -20.73 3.76
CA GLN A 233 20.97 -20.50 2.44
C GLN A 233 19.94 -20.11 1.38
N GLY A 234 18.65 -20.33 1.60
CA GLY A 234 17.58 -19.97 0.68
C GLY A 234 17.47 -18.46 0.42
N LEU A 235 16.85 -18.10 -0.69
CA LEU A 235 16.61 -16.70 -1.08
C LEU A 235 15.77 -15.97 -0.03
N PHE A 236 14.77 -16.64 0.53
CA PHE A 236 13.83 -16.06 1.48
C PHE A 236 14.23 -16.22 2.95
N ASP A 237 15.22 -17.06 3.26
CA ASP A 237 15.60 -17.36 4.64
C ASP A 237 16.07 -16.08 5.39
N GLY A 238 16.71 -15.13 4.69
CA GLY A 238 17.14 -13.85 5.27
C GLY A 238 15.98 -12.86 5.57
N LEU A 239 14.82 -13.04 4.95
CA LEU A 239 13.64 -12.19 5.18
C LEU A 239 12.79 -12.68 6.37
N THR A 240 12.96 -13.95 6.78
CA THR A 240 12.23 -14.52 7.93
C THR A 240 12.78 -14.10 9.30
N VAL A 241 13.97 -13.48 9.34
CA VAL A 241 14.68 -13.08 10.57
C VAL A 241 13.91 -12.03 11.39
N THR A 242 12.95 -11.32 10.80
CA THR A 242 12.11 -10.34 11.53
C THR A 242 10.80 -10.90 12.07
N ARG A 243 10.41 -12.15 11.74
CA ARG A 243 9.16 -12.75 12.23
C ARG A 243 9.36 -13.90 13.23
N SER A 244 10.52 -14.57 13.23
CA SER A 244 10.77 -15.68 14.17
C SER A 244 11.07 -15.25 15.61
N SER A 245 11.54 -14.02 15.85
CA SER A 245 11.80 -13.52 17.22
C SER A 245 10.52 -13.37 18.07
N ASN A 246 9.37 -13.17 17.42
CA ASN A 246 8.08 -13.01 18.11
C ASN A 246 7.20 -14.27 18.12
N TYR A 247 7.63 -15.37 17.49
CA TYR A 247 6.83 -16.61 17.44
C TYR A 247 7.41 -17.76 18.28
N TYR A 248 8.66 -17.65 18.75
CA TYR A 248 9.30 -18.67 19.62
C TYR A 248 9.33 -18.28 21.11
N LYS A 249 8.59 -17.24 21.53
CA LYS A 249 8.47 -16.86 22.96
C LYS A 249 7.22 -17.38 23.66
N ASP A 250 6.32 -18.05 22.93
CA ASP A 250 5.04 -18.51 23.48
C ASP A 250 4.82 -20.04 23.35
N VAL A 251 5.90 -20.84 23.35
CA VAL A 251 5.83 -22.30 23.58
C VAL A 251 6.81 -22.70 24.68
#